data_AF-A0AB72Z3Q0-F1
#
_entry.id   AF-A0AB72Z3Q0-F1
#
_cell.length_a   1.000
_cell.length_b   1.000
_cell.length_c   1.000
_cell.angle_alpha   90.00
_cell.angle_beta   90.00
_cell.angle_gamma   90.00
#
_symmetry.space_group_name_H-M   'P 1'
#
loop_
_entity.id
_entity.type
_entity.pdbx_description
1 polymer ?
#
loop_
_entity_poly.entity_id
_entity_poly.type
_entity_poly.pdbx_seq_one_letter_code
_entity_poly.pdbx_strand_id
1 'polypeptide(L)'
;MCFEYVEFVKSSNWENTDSHFRVIAANDLARACVDSWMSAQDDTNFSHATLPTDELKEKYSRMIDDDVDSQTAWDKFYDEVHKAVDKMSHVKLVEYFITLNDPATIKAVHYKRGDSLYFDPECTDAY
;
A
#
# COMPACT_ATOMS: atom_id res chain seq x y z
N MET A 1 -7.03 -11.40 -12.88
CA MET A 1 -5.88 -11.37 -11.96
C MET A 1 -5.01 -12.57 -12.28
N CYS A 2 -3.71 -12.37 -12.47
CA CYS A 2 -2.76 -13.40 -12.91
C CYS A 2 -2.00 -14.05 -11.75
N PHE A 3 -1.85 -13.37 -10.61
CA PHE A 3 -1.22 -13.89 -9.40
C PHE A 3 -2.22 -13.95 -8.23
N GLU A 4 -2.00 -14.86 -7.30
CA GLU A 4 -2.81 -15.06 -6.09
C GLU A 4 -2.16 -14.42 -4.86
N TYR A 5 -0.83 -14.32 -4.86
CA TYR A 5 -0.05 -13.70 -3.80
C TYR A 5 1.07 -12.85 -4.37
N VAL A 6 1.48 -11.85 -3.59
CA VAL A 6 2.68 -11.05 -3.83
C VAL A 6 3.59 -11.18 -2.63
N GLU A 7 4.85 -11.53 -2.88
CA GLU A 7 5.91 -11.53 -1.89
C GLU A 7 6.77 -10.28 -2.07
N PHE A 8 6.93 -9.52 -1.00
CA PHE A 8 7.83 -8.38 -0.93
C PHE A 8 9.04 -8.75 -0.08
N VAL A 9 10.23 -8.48 -0.59
CA VAL A 9 11.50 -8.71 0.10
C VAL A 9 12.13 -7.38 0.49
N LYS A 10 12.41 -7.18 1.78
CA LYS A 10 13.08 -5.98 2.32
C LYS A 10 14.53 -6.25 2.72
N SER A 11 15.38 -5.24 2.65
CA SER A 11 16.74 -5.30 3.23
C SER A 11 16.78 -5.27 4.75
N SER A 12 15.68 -4.91 5.40
CA SER A 12 15.47 -4.97 6.84
C SER A 12 14.28 -5.85 7.16
N ASN A 13 14.08 -6.17 8.44
CA ASN A 13 12.86 -6.85 8.87
C ASN A 13 11.63 -5.98 8.58
N TRP A 14 10.51 -6.62 8.27
CA TRP A 14 9.21 -5.96 8.29
C TRP A 14 8.84 -5.60 9.72
N GLU A 15 8.15 -4.48 9.87
CA GLU A 15 7.73 -3.97 11.17
C GLU A 15 6.98 -5.05 11.96
N ASN A 16 7.32 -5.19 13.24
CA ASN A 16 6.75 -6.18 14.16
C ASN A 16 6.95 -7.65 13.72
N THR A 17 7.98 -7.93 12.92
CA THR A 17 8.35 -9.29 12.51
C THR A 17 9.87 -9.51 12.58
N ASP A 18 10.28 -10.78 12.62
CA ASP A 18 11.69 -11.20 12.44
C ASP A 18 11.99 -11.62 11.00
N SER A 19 11.18 -11.18 10.03
CA SER A 19 11.23 -11.62 8.64
C SER A 19 11.58 -10.48 7.70
N HIS A 20 12.41 -10.77 6.69
CA HIS A 20 12.64 -9.89 5.53
C HIS A 20 11.56 -10.05 4.44
N PHE A 21 10.73 -11.09 4.55
CA PHE A 21 9.70 -11.46 3.58
C PHE A 21 8.32 -11.12 4.12
N ARG A 22 7.48 -10.55 3.26
CA ARG A 22 6.05 -10.34 3.52
C ARG A 22 5.24 -10.83 2.33
N VAL A 23 4.45 -11.86 2.56
CA VAL A 23 3.53 -12.42 1.57
C VAL A 23 2.13 -11.88 1.83
N ILE A 24 1.51 -11.33 0.80
CA ILE A 24 0.17 -10.75 0.86
C ILE A 24 -0.68 -11.40 -0.22
N ALA A 25 -1.88 -11.86 0.12
CA ALA A 25 -2.83 -12.32 -0.88
C ALA A 25 -3.23 -11.15 -1.78
N ALA A 26 -3.37 -11.39 -3.07
CA ALA A 26 -3.67 -10.34 -4.04
C ALA A 26 -4.96 -9.57 -3.70
N ASN A 27 -5.97 -10.28 -3.20
CA ASN A 27 -7.24 -9.69 -2.74
C ASN A 27 -7.09 -8.83 -1.46
N ASP A 28 -6.03 -9.02 -0.68
CA ASP A 28 -5.77 -8.27 0.56
C ASP A 28 -4.81 -7.09 0.34
N LEU A 29 -4.30 -6.89 -0.88
CA LEU A 29 -3.33 -5.82 -1.18
C LEU A 29 -3.90 -4.42 -0.91
N ALA A 30 -5.15 -4.17 -1.29
CA ALA A 30 -5.78 -2.86 -1.06
C ALA A 30 -5.84 -2.54 0.43
N ARG A 31 -6.27 -3.51 1.25
CA ARG A 31 -6.27 -3.39 2.70
C ARG A 31 -4.87 -3.16 3.25
N ALA A 32 -3.89 -3.94 2.81
CA ALA A 32 -2.51 -3.79 3.26
C ALA A 32 -1.91 -2.41 2.93
N CYS A 33 -2.28 -1.82 1.78
CA CYS A 33 -1.90 -0.44 1.45
C CYS A 33 -2.53 0.57 2.40
N VAL A 34 -3.83 0.44 2.70
CA VAL A 34 -4.51 1.35 3.63
C VAL A 34 -3.89 1.24 5.04
N ASP A 35 -3.66 0.01 5.52
CA ASP A 35 -3.03 -0.24 6.82
C ASP A 35 -1.63 0.39 6.88
N SER A 36 -0.79 0.22 5.84
CA SER A 36 0.53 0.87 5.77
C SER A 36 0.46 2.39 5.73
N TRP A 37 -0.53 2.96 5.02
CA TRP A 37 -0.72 4.42 4.97
C TRP A 37 -1.17 4.98 6.33
N MET A 38 -2.06 4.27 7.03
CA MET A 38 -2.51 4.63 8.38
C MET A 38 -1.38 4.56 9.41
N SER A 39 -0.49 3.56 9.30
CA SER A 39 0.69 3.48 10.17
C SER A 39 1.71 4.60 9.94
N ALA A 40 1.67 5.29 8.80
CA ALA A 40 2.58 6.39 8.47
C ALA A 40 2.08 7.78 8.93
N GLN A 41 0.93 7.86 9.62
CA GLN A 41 0.28 9.15 9.94
C GLN A 41 1.07 10.08 10.84
N ASP A 42 2.04 9.56 11.60
CA ASP A 42 2.95 10.38 12.40
C ASP A 42 3.84 11.29 11.51
N ASP A 43 4.05 10.93 10.24
CA ASP A 43 4.64 11.80 9.23
C ASP A 43 3.55 12.37 8.31
N THR A 44 2.97 13.49 8.73
CA THR A 44 1.90 14.19 8.00
C THR A 44 2.30 14.54 6.56
N ASN A 45 3.57 14.87 6.31
CA ASN A 45 4.05 15.20 4.97
C ASN A 45 4.05 13.96 4.07
N PHE A 46 4.53 12.84 4.59
CA PHE A 46 4.53 11.57 3.88
C PHE A 46 3.10 11.05 3.64
N SER A 47 2.26 11.02 4.67
CA SER A 47 0.86 10.60 4.54
C SER A 47 0.09 11.46 3.55
N HIS A 48 0.30 12.78 3.55
CA HIS A 48 -0.30 13.66 2.53
C HIS A 48 0.23 13.36 1.13
N ALA A 49 1.56 13.30 0.95
CA ALA A 49 2.18 13.10 -0.35
C ALA A 49 1.77 11.78 -1.03
N THR A 50 1.54 10.75 -0.21
CA THR A 50 1.20 9.40 -0.67
C THR A 50 -0.30 9.20 -0.92
N LEU A 51 -1.17 10.17 -0.65
CA LEU A 51 -2.61 9.99 -0.88
C LEU A 51 -2.93 9.64 -2.36
N PRO A 52 -3.90 8.73 -2.61
CA PRO A 52 -4.19 8.21 -3.94
C PRO A 52 -4.61 9.24 -5.01
N THR A 53 -5.23 10.34 -4.59
CA THR A 53 -5.80 11.35 -5.50
C THR A 53 -5.56 12.75 -4.96
N ASP A 54 -5.53 13.73 -5.86
CA ASP A 54 -5.37 15.14 -5.48
C ASP A 54 -6.57 15.66 -4.68
N GLU A 55 -7.79 15.17 -4.98
CA GLU A 55 -8.98 15.48 -4.18
C GLU A 55 -8.84 15.03 -2.71
N LEU A 56 -8.27 13.86 -2.48
CA LEU A 56 -8.01 13.37 -1.12
C LEU A 56 -6.90 14.18 -0.45
N LYS A 57 -5.87 14.59 -1.19
CA LYS A 57 -4.80 15.48 -0.69
C LYS A 57 -5.36 16.81 -0.21
N GLU A 58 -6.13 17.50 -1.06
CA GLU A 58 -6.77 18.77 -0.71
C GLU A 58 -7.72 18.63 0.49
N LYS A 59 -8.46 17.53 0.57
CA LYS A 59 -9.33 17.26 1.72
C LYS A 59 -8.53 17.03 3.00
N TYR A 60 -7.44 16.27 2.93
CA TYR A 60 -6.54 16.03 4.06
C TYR A 60 -5.92 17.34 4.55
N SER A 61 -5.38 18.18 3.65
CA SER A 61 -4.84 19.49 4.01
C SER A 61 -5.85 20.36 4.74
N ARG A 62 -7.09 20.46 4.21
CA ARG A 62 -8.15 21.21 4.89
C ARG A 62 -8.48 20.67 6.28
N MET A 63 -8.54 19.34 6.44
CA MET A 63 -8.82 18.73 7.74
C MET A 63 -7.72 19.03 8.77
N ILE A 64 -6.47 19.08 8.34
CA ILE A 64 -5.33 19.47 9.18
C ILE A 64 -5.36 20.98 9.49
N ASP A 65 -5.57 21.83 8.48
CA ASP A 65 -5.63 23.30 8.64
C ASP A 65 -6.78 23.74 9.55
N ASP A 66 -7.92 23.04 9.49
CA ASP A 66 -9.10 23.30 10.31
C ASP A 66 -9.02 22.65 11.71
N ASP A 67 -7.91 21.99 12.06
CA ASP A 67 -7.70 21.25 13.33
C ASP A 67 -8.89 20.32 13.67
N VAL A 68 -9.31 19.54 12.67
CA VAL A 68 -10.47 18.65 12.82
C VAL A 68 -10.16 17.54 13.82
N ASP A 69 -10.73 17.61 15.03
CA ASP A 69 -10.61 16.59 16.08
C ASP A 69 -11.78 15.57 16.08
N SER A 70 -12.65 15.63 15.06
CA SER A 70 -13.81 14.73 14.99
C SER A 70 -13.41 13.36 14.45
N GLN A 71 -13.43 12.34 15.30
CA GLN A 71 -13.20 10.95 14.89
C GLN A 71 -14.13 10.54 13.73
N THR A 72 -15.40 10.92 13.75
CA THR A 72 -16.35 10.60 12.67
C THR A 72 -15.96 11.24 11.32
N ALA A 73 -15.35 12.42 11.35
CA ALA A 73 -14.86 13.07 10.12
C ALA A 73 -13.64 12.32 9.57
N TRP A 74 -12.72 11.89 10.44
CA TRP A 74 -11.56 11.07 10.09
C TRP A 74 -11.96 9.69 9.58
N ASP A 75 -12.90 9.00 10.23
CA ASP A 75 -13.42 7.71 9.78
C ASP A 75 -13.99 7.81 8.36
N LYS A 76 -14.77 8.86 8.09
CA LYS A 76 -15.31 9.11 6.75
C LYS A 76 -14.19 9.40 5.73
N PHE A 77 -13.14 10.10 6.13
CA PHE A 77 -11.99 10.33 5.28
C PHE A 77 -11.26 9.00 4.96
N TYR A 78 -11.05 8.14 5.95
CA TYR A 78 -10.45 6.82 5.76
C TYR A 78 -11.28 5.92 4.85
N ASP A 79 -12.62 5.97 4.96
CA ASP A 79 -13.50 5.28 4.02
C ASP A 79 -13.31 5.74 2.57
N GLU A 80 -13.07 7.04 2.36
CA GLU A 80 -12.81 7.60 1.03
C GLU A 80 -11.43 7.18 0.49
N VAL A 81 -10.40 7.17 1.35
CA VAL A 81 -9.08 6.63 1.01
C VAL A 81 -9.19 5.15 0.64
N HIS A 82 -9.87 4.35 1.45
CA HIS A 82 -10.08 2.92 1.19
C HIS A 82 -10.78 2.69 -0.15
N LYS A 83 -11.84 3.45 -0.45
CA LYS A 83 -12.53 3.36 -1.74
C LYS A 83 -11.66 3.77 -2.93
N ALA A 84 -10.74 4.70 -2.74
CA ALA A 84 -9.81 5.10 -3.81
C ALA A 84 -8.76 4.01 -4.06
N VAL A 85 -8.22 3.43 -3.00
CA VAL A 85 -7.24 2.32 -3.08
C VAL A 85 -7.88 1.07 -3.67
N ASP A 86 -9.10 0.70 -3.26
CA ASP A 86 -9.81 -0.50 -3.76
C ASP A 86 -10.09 -0.47 -5.27
N LYS A 87 -10.15 0.73 -5.87
CA LYS A 87 -10.31 0.92 -7.32
C LYS A 87 -9.01 0.77 -8.11
N MET A 88 -7.85 0.73 -7.44
CA MET A 88 -6.57 0.60 -8.12
C MET A 88 -6.45 -0.79 -8.75
N SER A 89 -5.73 -0.87 -9.88
CA SER A 89 -5.32 -2.16 -10.41
C SER A 89 -4.33 -2.84 -9.46
N HIS A 90 -4.23 -4.16 -9.53
CA HIS A 90 -3.28 -4.92 -8.70
C HIS A 90 -1.82 -4.47 -8.89
N VAL A 91 -1.44 -4.11 -10.12
CA VAL A 91 -0.11 -3.54 -10.40
C VAL A 91 0.09 -2.23 -9.65
N LYS A 92 -0.92 -1.35 -9.69
CA LYS A 92 -0.88 -0.07 -8.97
C LYS A 92 -0.89 -0.25 -7.45
N LEU A 93 -1.61 -1.24 -6.93
CA LEU A 93 -1.57 -1.60 -5.51
C LEU A 93 -0.16 -2.04 -5.08
N VAL A 94 0.53 -2.83 -5.90
CA VAL A 94 1.91 -3.25 -5.61
C VAL A 94 2.86 -2.06 -5.61
N GLU A 95 2.81 -1.21 -6.64
CA GLU A 95 3.61 0.04 -6.70
C GLU A 95 3.34 0.97 -5.50
N TYR A 96 2.06 1.08 -5.13
CA TYR A 96 1.64 1.91 -4.02
C TYR A 96 2.13 1.34 -2.68
N PHE A 97 2.00 0.03 -2.47
CA PHE A 97 2.52 -0.64 -1.28
C PHE A 97 4.03 -0.45 -1.12
N ILE A 98 4.80 -0.54 -2.22
CA ILE A 98 6.25 -0.26 -2.25
C ILE A 98 6.53 1.19 -1.82
N THR A 99 5.77 2.15 -2.35
CA THR A 99 5.90 3.57 -2.02
C THR A 99 5.67 3.81 -0.52
N LEU A 100 4.62 3.22 0.04
CA LEU A 100 4.26 3.34 1.46
C LEU A 100 5.28 2.69 2.40
N ASN A 101 6.08 1.74 1.91
CA ASN A 101 6.98 0.93 2.71
C ASN A 101 8.47 1.25 2.48
N ASP A 102 8.76 2.45 1.97
CA ASP A 102 10.08 2.90 1.52
C ASP A 102 10.66 2.05 0.37
N PRO A 103 10.58 2.54 -0.88
CA PRO A 103 11.12 1.85 -2.04
C PRO A 103 12.60 1.49 -1.94
N ALA A 104 13.42 2.28 -1.22
CA ALA A 104 14.85 2.03 -1.10
C ALA A 104 15.15 0.73 -0.31
N THR A 105 14.21 0.32 0.55
CA THR A 105 14.34 -0.89 1.35
C THR A 105 13.84 -2.15 0.64
N ILE A 106 12.96 -2.02 -0.37
CA ILE A 106 12.42 -3.15 -1.13
C ILE A 106 13.47 -3.63 -2.13
N LYS A 107 13.86 -4.90 -2.04
CA LYS A 107 14.91 -5.53 -2.87
C LYS A 107 14.36 -6.41 -3.97
N ALA A 108 13.20 -7.00 -3.77
CA ALA A 108 12.52 -7.80 -4.78
C ALA A 108 11.02 -7.83 -4.53
N VAL A 109 10.29 -8.07 -5.62
CA VAL A 109 8.85 -8.36 -5.61
C VAL A 109 8.66 -9.61 -6.45
N HIS A 110 8.00 -10.61 -5.87
CA HIS A 110 7.67 -11.85 -6.58
C HIS A 110 6.16 -12.04 -6.60
N TYR A 111 5.66 -12.57 -7.71
CA TYR A 111 4.25 -12.84 -7.91
C TYR A 111 4.05 -14.34 -7.93
N LYS A 112 3.13 -14.86 -7.13
CA LYS A 112 2.88 -16.31 -7.01
C LYS A 112 1.52 -16.67 -7.57
N ARG A 113 1.46 -17.73 -8.37
CA ARG A 113 0.23 -18.35 -8.87
C ARG A 113 0.35 -19.86 -8.78
N GLY A 114 -0.47 -20.51 -7.96
CA GLY A 114 -0.27 -21.92 -7.62
C GLY A 114 1.13 -22.17 -7.06
N ASP A 115 1.86 -23.12 -7.65
CA ASP A 115 3.23 -23.47 -7.26
C ASP A 115 4.31 -22.67 -8.01
N SER A 116 3.93 -21.77 -8.92
CA SER A 116 4.85 -21.00 -9.76
C SER A 116 5.14 -19.62 -9.18
N LEU A 117 6.39 -19.17 -9.35
CA LEU A 117 6.89 -17.87 -8.94
C LEU A 117 7.32 -17.07 -10.18
N TYR A 118 6.90 -15.81 -10.26
CA TYR A 118 7.15 -14.90 -11.38
C TYR A 118 7.79 -13.61 -10.89
N PHE A 119 8.58 -12.97 -11.75
CA PHE A 119 9.25 -11.69 -11.46
C PHE A 119 8.51 -10.47 -12.01
N ASP A 120 7.48 -10.69 -12.83
CA ASP A 120 6.64 -9.64 -13.38
C ASP A 120 5.15 -9.86 -13.02
N PRO A 121 4.37 -8.76 -12.95
CA PRO A 121 2.96 -8.83 -12.59
C PRO A 121 2.08 -9.35 -13.73
N GLU A 122 2.58 -9.63 -14.93
CA GLU A 122 1.83 -10.30 -15.99
C GLU A 122 1.90 -11.83 -15.87
N CYS A 123 2.74 -12.32 -14.94
CA CYS A 123 3.09 -13.73 -14.76
C CYS A 123 3.64 -14.34 -16.05
N THR A 124 4.51 -13.60 -16.73
CA THR A 124 5.25 -14.15 -17.86
C THR A 124 6.49 -14.90 -17.37
N ASP A 125 6.77 -16.05 -17.98
CA ASP A 125 7.99 -16.78 -17.64
C ASP A 125 9.21 -15.94 -18.06
N ALA A 126 10.19 -15.81 -17.15
CA ALA A 126 11.49 -15.28 -17.52
C ALA A 126 12.20 -16.33 -18.39
N TYR A 127 12.25 -16.07 -19.71
CA TYR A 127 12.93 -16.91 -20.71
C TYR A 127 14.39 -17.19 -20.39
#